data_AF-A0A929BLH9-F1
#
_entry.id   AF-A0A929BLH9-F1
#
_cell.length_a   1.000
_cell.length_b   1.000
_cell.length_c   1.000
_cell.angle_alpha   90.00
_cell.angle_beta   90.00
_cell.angle_gamma   90.00
#
_symmetry.space_group_name_H-M   'P 1'
#
loop_
_entity.id
_entity.type
_entity.pdbx_description
1 polymer ?
#
loop_
_entity_poly.entity_id
_entity_poly.type
_entity_poly.pdbx_seq_one_letter_code
_entity_poly.pdbx_strand_id
1 'polypeptide(L)'
;AAVVGDSSCFRQIEFVGILIPKDAQNRDLAEAWVDFMLGTTFQEDIPLHMFMFPANQNATLPDVFANFAVIPDHPAEVDYAAIEANREAWIEAWTEVVLR
;
A
#
# COMPACT_ATOMS: atom_id res chain seq x y z
N ALA A 1 -7.50 14.21 14.82
CA ALA A 1 -6.63 13.18 15.42
C ALA A 1 -6.76 11.91 14.58
N ALA A 2 -5.66 11.17 14.38
CA ALA A 2 -5.72 9.87 13.70
C ALA A 2 -6.35 8.82 14.62
N VAL A 3 -7.04 7.83 14.04
CA VAL A 3 -7.58 6.67 14.77
C VAL A 3 -6.51 5.59 14.77
N VAL A 4 -5.87 5.38 15.92
CA VAL A 4 -4.69 4.51 16.08
C VAL A 4 -4.78 3.57 17.28
N GLY A 5 -5.97 3.46 17.89
CA GLY A 5 -6.19 2.50 18.97
C GLY A 5 -6.09 1.06 18.46
N ASP A 6 -5.91 0.12 19.38
CA ASP A 6 -5.74 -1.30 19.05
C ASP A 6 -6.87 -1.80 18.12
N SER A 7 -6.48 -2.45 17.02
CA SER A 7 -7.39 -3.03 16.03
C SER A 7 -8.37 -2.04 15.38
N SER A 8 -8.13 -0.72 15.47
CA SER A 8 -9.03 0.31 14.92
C SER A 8 -8.66 0.80 13.52
N CYS A 9 -7.49 0.41 13.01
CA CYS A 9 -6.96 0.82 11.71
C CYS A 9 -6.31 -0.36 10.99
N PHE A 10 -6.52 -0.47 9.68
CA PHE A 10 -5.95 -1.54 8.85
C PHE A 10 -4.78 -1.01 8.02
N ARG A 11 -3.68 -1.77 7.94
CA ARG A 11 -2.51 -1.37 7.14
C ARG A 11 -2.74 -1.69 5.67
N GLN A 12 -2.83 -0.66 4.83
CA GLN A 12 -2.82 -0.79 3.38
C GLN A 12 -1.38 -0.76 2.84
N ILE A 13 -1.09 -1.63 1.86
CA ILE A 13 0.18 -1.67 1.14
C ILE A 13 -0.14 -1.58 -0.35
N GLU A 14 0.55 -0.70 -1.07
CA GLU A 14 0.42 -0.57 -2.52
C GLU A 14 1.58 -1.27 -3.23
N PHE A 15 1.25 -1.99 -4.29
CA PHE A 15 2.20 -2.78 -5.06
C PHE A 15 2.24 -2.30 -6.51
N VAL A 16 3.41 -2.44 -7.13
CA VAL A 16 3.58 -2.37 -8.58
C VAL A 16 3.90 -3.77 -9.09
N GLY A 17 3.29 -4.14 -10.22
CA GLY A 17 3.49 -5.42 -10.87
C GLY A 17 3.67 -5.25 -12.37
N ILE A 18 4.54 -6.07 -12.95
CA ILE A 18 4.74 -6.11 -14.41
C ILE A 18 3.73 -7.10 -14.98
N LEU A 19 2.85 -6.61 -15.85
CA LEU A 19 1.96 -7.48 -16.62
C LEU A 19 2.79 -8.18 -17.70
N ILE A 20 2.77 -9.51 -17.72
CA ILE A 20 3.45 -10.32 -18.74
C ILE A 20 2.40 -10.96 -19.65
N PRO A 21 1.85 -10.24 -20.65
CA PRO A 21 1.11 -10.89 -21.72
C PRO A 21 2.06 -11.77 -22.56
N LYS A 22 1.47 -12.68 -23.35
CA LYS A 22 2.19 -13.64 -24.19
C LYS A 22 3.22 -12.99 -25.14
N ASP A 23 2.97 -11.73 -25.52
CA ASP A 23 3.80 -10.92 -26.43
C ASP A 23 4.34 -9.65 -25.75
N ALA A 24 4.63 -9.70 -24.44
CA ALA A 24 5.09 -8.54 -23.67
C ALA A 24 6.34 -7.90 -24.32
N GLN A 25 6.16 -6.71 -24.90
CA GLN A 25 7.26 -5.91 -25.39
C GLN A 25 7.85 -5.11 -24.22
N ASN A 26 9.16 -4.88 -24.24
CA ASN A 26 9.88 -3.99 -23.33
C ASN A 26 9.94 -4.41 -21.85
N ARG A 27 10.07 -5.72 -21.57
CA ARG A 27 10.25 -6.23 -20.20
C ARG A 27 11.37 -5.52 -19.44
N ASP A 28 12.53 -5.37 -20.06
CA ASP A 28 13.69 -4.71 -19.44
C ASP A 28 13.38 -3.26 -19.02
N LEU A 29 12.56 -2.54 -19.80
CA LEU A 29 12.13 -1.18 -19.44
C LEU A 29 11.11 -1.19 -18.30
N ALA A 30 10.23 -2.18 -18.24
CA ALA A 30 9.28 -2.34 -17.14
C ALA A 30 10.00 -2.67 -15.82
N GLU A 31 11.01 -3.55 -15.87
CA GLU A 31 11.87 -3.85 -14.71
C GLU A 31 12.65 -2.61 -14.27
N ALA A 32 13.27 -1.87 -15.20
CA ALA A 32 13.95 -0.62 -14.88
C ALA A 32 13.03 0.45 -14.27
N TRP A 33 11.76 0.50 -14.68
CA TRP A 33 10.76 1.38 -14.08
C TRP A 33 10.41 0.97 -12.65
N VAL A 34 10.23 -0.33 -12.38
CA VAL A 34 10.00 -0.84 -11.03
C VAL A 34 11.21 -0.55 -10.13
N ASP A 35 12.43 -0.78 -10.63
CA ASP A 35 13.66 -0.46 -9.90
C ASP A 35 13.75 1.04 -9.56
N PHE A 36 13.38 1.92 -10.50
CA PHE A 36 13.29 3.35 -10.25
C PHE A 36 12.26 3.70 -9.18
N MET A 37 11.05 3.12 -9.25
CA MET A 37 10.00 3.34 -8.23
C MET A 37 10.44 2.88 -6.83
N LEU A 38 11.26 1.83 -6.74
CA LEU A 38 11.81 1.33 -5.48
C LEU A 38 13.06 2.12 -5.02
N GLY A 39 13.65 2.94 -5.88
CA GLY A 39 14.80 3.78 -5.58
C GLY A 39 14.50 4.90 -4.59
N THR A 40 15.53 5.41 -3.91
CA THR A 40 15.38 6.44 -2.87
C THR A 40 14.73 7.71 -3.40
N THR A 41 15.12 8.18 -4.59
CA THR A 41 14.57 9.41 -5.19
C THR A 41 13.05 9.36 -5.32
N PHE A 42 12.49 8.26 -5.85
CA PHE A 42 11.05 8.14 -5.98
C PHE A 42 10.38 7.97 -4.61
N GLN A 43 10.96 7.17 -3.73
CA GLN A 43 10.41 6.86 -2.42
C GLN A 43 10.40 8.07 -1.46
N GLU A 44 11.34 9.01 -1.60
CA GLU A 44 11.38 10.26 -0.82
C GLU A 44 10.28 11.26 -1.21
N ASP A 45 9.77 11.18 -2.45
CA ASP A 45 8.67 12.02 -2.93
C ASP A 45 7.28 11.49 -2.49
N ILE A 46 7.16 10.19 -2.22
CA ILE A 46 5.89 9.53 -1.83
C ILE A 46 5.19 10.21 -0.65
N PRO A 47 5.85 10.54 0.48
CA PRO A 47 5.17 11.10 1.65
C PRO A 47 4.42 12.40 1.36
N LEU A 48 5.00 13.31 0.59
CA LEU A 48 4.41 14.63 0.36
C LEU A 48 3.42 14.66 -0.80
N HIS A 49 3.48 13.68 -1.71
CA HIS A 49 2.60 13.62 -2.88
C HIS A 49 1.46 12.61 -2.75
N MET A 50 1.69 11.50 -2.05
CA MET A 50 0.72 10.40 -1.90
C MET A 50 0.24 10.23 -0.46
N PHE A 51 0.82 10.96 0.50
CA PHE A 51 0.51 10.86 1.92
C PHE A 51 0.73 9.45 2.52
N MET A 52 1.82 8.80 2.09
CA MET A 52 2.17 7.43 2.47
C MET A 52 3.61 7.33 3.01
N PHE A 53 3.90 6.28 3.77
CA PHE A 53 5.28 5.96 4.13
C PHE A 53 6.00 5.25 2.98
N PRO A 54 7.31 5.51 2.78
CA PRO A 54 8.09 4.79 1.77
C PRO A 54 8.25 3.31 2.15
N ALA A 55 8.30 2.45 1.14
CA ALA A 55 8.66 1.04 1.29
C ALA A 55 10.17 0.83 1.38
N ASN A 56 10.96 1.72 0.77
CA ASN A 56 12.43 1.68 0.84
C ASN A 56 12.92 2.25 2.18
N GLN A 57 13.58 1.42 2.98
CA GLN A 57 14.10 1.79 4.30
C GLN A 57 15.24 2.82 4.27
N ASN A 58 15.86 3.05 3.11
CA ASN A 58 16.92 4.05 2.94
C ASN A 58 16.37 5.44 2.54
N ALA A 59 15.06 5.56 2.29
CA ALA A 59 14.45 6.85 1.95
C ALA A 59 14.34 7.74 3.20
N THR A 60 14.72 9.01 3.06
CA THR A 60 14.61 9.99 4.13
C THR A 60 13.16 10.45 4.29
N LEU A 61 12.62 10.35 5.50
CA LEU A 61 11.28 10.84 5.80
C LEU A 61 11.30 12.35 6.04
N PRO A 62 10.38 13.14 5.44
CA PRO A 62 10.28 14.57 5.72
C PRO A 62 9.96 14.86 7.19
N ASP A 63 10.48 15.96 7.73
CA ASP A 63 10.30 16.35 9.13
C ASP A 63 8.83 16.39 9.56
N VAL A 64 7.92 16.82 8.68
CA VAL A 64 6.49 16.88 8.99
C VAL A 64 5.88 15.50 9.23
N PHE A 65 6.34 14.46 8.54
CA PHE A 65 5.91 13.09 8.81
C PHE A 65 6.55 12.57 10.09
N ALA A 66 7.86 12.79 10.26
CA ALA A 66 8.57 12.35 11.46
C ALA A 66 7.99 12.96 12.75
N ASN A 67 7.54 14.21 12.70
CA ASN A 67 7.03 14.92 13.87
C ASN A 67 5.53 14.70 14.13
N PHE A 68 4.72 14.39 13.11
CA PHE A 68 3.26 14.41 13.23
C PHE A 68 2.55 13.13 12.79
N ALA A 69 3.19 12.26 12.01
CA ALA A 69 2.58 11.00 11.63
C ALA A 69 2.61 10.03 12.81
N VAL A 70 1.50 9.31 13.02
CA VAL A 70 1.38 8.30 14.08
C VAL A 70 1.30 6.93 13.42
N ILE A 71 2.25 6.06 13.75
CA ILE A 71 2.26 4.67 13.31
C ILE A 71 1.54 3.85 14.39
N PRO A 72 0.45 3.14 14.07
CA PRO A 72 -0.24 2.28 15.04
C PRO A 72 0.63 1.10 15.48
N ASP A 73 0.72 0.84 16.78
CA ASP A 73 1.46 -0.30 17.35
C ASP A 73 0.77 -1.65 17.07
N HIS A 74 -0.57 -1.64 17.11
CA HIS A 74 -1.42 -2.83 16.94
C HIS A 74 -2.53 -2.57 15.92
N PRO A 75 -2.21 -2.48 14.61
CA PRO A 75 -3.23 -2.37 13.59
C PRO A 75 -4.12 -3.62 13.55
N ALA A 76 -5.32 -3.49 13.00
CA ALA A 76 -6.15 -4.62 12.64
C ALA A 76 -5.42 -5.46 11.57
N GLU A 77 -5.42 -6.77 11.76
CA GLU A 77 -4.81 -7.73 10.84
C GLU A 77 -5.86 -8.73 10.36
N VAL A 78 -5.79 -9.06 9.07
CA VAL A 78 -6.55 -10.14 8.46
C VAL A 78 -5.56 -10.96 7.64
N ASP A 79 -5.55 -12.27 7.88
CA ASP A 79 -4.65 -13.19 7.17
C ASP A 79 -4.88 -13.13 5.65
N TYR A 80 -3.80 -13.12 4.86
CA TYR A 80 -3.90 -12.99 3.41
C TYR A 80 -4.66 -14.14 2.75
N ALA A 81 -4.54 -15.37 3.26
CA ALA A 81 -5.30 -16.51 2.75
C ALA A 81 -6.77 -16.40 3.12
N ALA A 82 -7.10 -15.84 4.28
CA ALA A 82 -8.48 -15.53 4.64
C ALA A 82 -9.07 -14.44 3.74
N ILE A 83 -8.32 -13.39 3.41
CA ILE A 83 -8.76 -12.37 2.44
C ILE A 83 -9.03 -13.01 1.09
N GLU A 84 -8.08 -13.78 0.55
CA GLU A 84 -8.25 -14.41 -0.77
C GLU A 84 -9.46 -15.35 -0.81
N ALA A 85 -9.67 -16.15 0.24
CA ALA A 85 -10.79 -17.09 0.29
C ALA A 85 -12.17 -16.41 0.43
N ASN A 86 -12.25 -15.20 1.00
CA ASN A 86 -13.53 -14.62 1.41
C ASN A 86 -13.85 -13.25 0.79
N ARG A 87 -12.89 -12.58 0.13
CA ARG A 87 -13.06 -11.19 -0.35
C ARG A 87 -14.32 -10.97 -1.19
N GLU A 88 -14.64 -11.92 -2.08
CA GLU A 88 -15.77 -11.77 -3.00
C GLU A 88 -17.10 -11.81 -2.24
N ALA A 89 -17.24 -12.76 -1.33
CA ALA A 89 -18.42 -12.89 -0.48
C ALA A 89 -18.61 -11.67 0.44
N TRP A 90 -17.52 -11.14 1.01
CA TRP A 90 -17.60 -9.94 1.86
C TRP A 90 -18.02 -8.69 1.08
N ILE A 91 -17.50 -8.50 -0.14
CA ILE A 91 -17.87 -7.37 -1.00
C ILE A 91 -19.34 -7.48 -1.43
N GLU A 92 -19.80 -8.68 -1.79
CA GLU A 92 -21.20 -8.92 -2.14
C GLU A 92 -22.14 -8.61 -0.96
N ALA A 93 -21.86 -9.17 0.22
CA ALA A 93 -22.66 -8.94 1.42
C ALA A 93 -22.74 -7.45 1.79
N TRP A 94 -21.61 -6.72 1.72
CA TRP A 94 -21.62 -5.28 1.96
C TRP A 94 -22.48 -4.51 0.95
N THR A 95 -22.38 -4.87 -0.32
CA THR A 95 -23.13 -4.25 -1.40
C THR A 95 -24.64 -4.45 -1.23
N GLU A 96 -25.06 -5.66 -0.83
CA GLU A 96 -26.47 -5.97 -0.58
C GLU A 96 -27.03 -5.21 0.63
N VAL A 97 -26.25 -5.04 1.70
CA VAL A 97 -26.74 -4.40 2.93
C VAL A 97 -26.78 -2.88 2.82
N VAL A 98 -25.81 -2.27 2.15
CA VAL A 98 -25.59 -0.82 2.18
C VAL A 98 -26.09 -0.10 0.93
N LEU A 99 -26.00 -0.75 -0.25
CA LEU A 99 -26.25 -0.10 -1.53
C LEU A 99 -27.54 -0.55 -2.23
N ARG A 100 -28.16 -1.64 -1.78
CA ARG A 100 -29.44 -2.16 -2.32
C ARG A 100 -30.53 -2.08 -1.27
#